data_AF-A0ABD5T358-F1
#
_entry.id   AF-A0ABD5T358-F1
#
_cell.length_a   1.000
_cell.length_b   1.000
_cell.length_c   1.000
_cell.angle_alpha   90.00
_cell.angle_beta   90.00
_cell.angle_gamma   90.00
#
_symmetry.space_group_name_H-M   'P 1'
#
loop_
_entity.id
_entity.type
_entity.pdbx_description
1 polymer ?
#
loop_
_entity_poly.entity_id
_entity_poly.type
_entity_poly.pdbx_seq_one_letter_code
_entity_poly.pdbx_strand_id
1 'polypeptide(L)'
;MSTQKPARQRYGEVHESEALRVPEEKAEQLVDALNTDLAATYVLYHQIKKHHWLVEGAEFLGIHEYLGEVAADLEAGADALAERAQALGGVPLSG
;
A
#
# COMPACT_ATOMS: atom_id res chain seq x y z
N MET A 1 -27.39 -22.61 1.20
CA MET A 1 -26.19 -21.91 0.66
C MET A 1 -24.96 -22.45 1.36
N SER A 2 -23.94 -22.87 0.61
CA SER A 2 -22.72 -23.45 1.19
C SER A 2 -21.98 -22.40 2.04
N THR A 3 -21.75 -22.71 3.32
CA THR A 3 -21.00 -21.88 4.29
C THR A 3 -19.49 -22.09 4.19
N GLN A 4 -19.03 -22.97 3.30
CA GLN A 4 -17.62 -23.28 3.10
C GLN A 4 -16.99 -22.30 2.10
N LYS A 5 -16.85 -21.02 2.49
CA LYS A 5 -16.06 -20.05 1.71
C LYS A 5 -14.60 -20.09 2.18
N PRO A 6 -13.62 -20.23 1.25
CA PRO A 6 -12.20 -20.31 1.61
C PRO A 6 -11.58 -18.98 2.05
N ALA A 7 -12.22 -17.85 1.72
CA ALA A 7 -11.79 -16.51 2.10
C ALA A 7 -13.02 -15.63 2.38
N ARG A 8 -12.86 -14.63 3.25
CA ARG A 8 -13.90 -13.64 3.56
C ARG A 8 -14.19 -12.75 2.34
N GLN A 9 -13.14 -12.32 1.64
CA GLN A 9 -13.16 -11.54 0.42
C GLN A 9 -11.92 -11.91 -0.41
N ARG A 10 -12.04 -11.97 -1.73
CA ARG A 10 -10.92 -12.32 -2.62
C ARG A 10 -10.28 -11.07 -3.21
N TYR A 11 -9.01 -11.16 -3.58
CA TYR A 11 -8.36 -10.11 -4.36
C TYR A 11 -9.11 -9.86 -5.66
N GLY A 12 -9.24 -8.58 -6.03
CA GLY A 12 -10.02 -8.12 -7.19
C GLY A 12 -11.53 -7.97 -6.92
N GLU A 13 -12.05 -8.47 -5.79
CA GLU A 13 -13.42 -8.14 -5.38
C GLU A 13 -13.43 -6.78 -4.66
N VAL A 14 -14.29 -5.87 -5.10
CA VAL A 14 -14.59 -4.61 -4.42
C VAL A 14 -16.06 -4.62 -4.03
N HIS A 15 -16.35 -4.18 -2.81
CA HIS A 15 -17.72 -4.08 -2.30
C HIS A 15 -18.09 -2.62 -2.08
N GLU A 16 -19.37 -2.28 -2.26
CA GLU A 16 -19.85 -0.94 -1.95
C GLU A 16 -19.55 -0.57 -0.49
N SER A 17 -18.94 0.60 -0.29
CA SER A 17 -18.74 1.17 1.04
C SER A 17 -19.94 2.06 1.40
N GLU A 18 -21.02 1.44 1.89
CA GLU A 18 -22.24 2.15 2.30
C GLU A 18 -21.94 3.25 3.33
N ALA A 19 -21.02 2.98 4.26
CA ALA A 19 -20.62 3.91 5.32
C ALA A 19 -19.98 5.20 4.75
N LEU A 20 -19.24 5.09 3.65
CA LEU A 20 -18.58 6.22 2.99
C LEU A 20 -19.42 6.82 1.86
N ARG A 21 -20.56 6.19 1.52
CA ARG A 21 -21.45 6.59 0.42
C ARG A 21 -20.72 6.73 -0.92
N VAL A 22 -19.80 5.80 -1.19
CA VAL A 22 -19.09 5.71 -2.47
C VAL A 22 -19.66 4.50 -3.24
N PRO A 23 -20.28 4.72 -4.40
CA PRO A 23 -20.83 3.64 -5.22
C PRO A 23 -19.74 2.66 -5.66
N GLU A 24 -20.09 1.38 -5.80
CA GLU A 24 -19.18 0.29 -6.17
C GLU A 24 -18.33 0.61 -7.41
N GLU A 25 -18.95 1.06 -8.51
CA GLU A 25 -18.25 1.42 -9.75
C GLU A 25 -17.14 2.49 -9.54
N LYS A 26 -17.37 3.42 -8.62
CA LYS A 26 -16.37 4.45 -8.26
C LYS A 26 -15.32 3.90 -7.31
N ALA A 27 -15.73 3.05 -6.37
CA ALA A 27 -14.81 2.37 -5.46
C ALA A 27 -13.83 1.47 -6.23
N GLU A 28 -14.29 0.73 -7.25
CA GLU A 28 -13.44 -0.11 -8.11
C GLU A 28 -12.32 0.69 -8.77
N GLN A 29 -12.67 1.80 -9.45
CA GLN A 29 -11.68 2.68 -10.11
C GLN A 29 -10.66 3.24 -9.12
N LEU A 30 -11.10 3.59 -7.91
CA LEU A 30 -10.22 4.12 -6.87
C LEU A 30 -9.34 3.03 -6.27
N VAL A 31 -9.87 1.85 -5.98
CA VAL A 31 -9.13 0.72 -5.42
C VAL A 31 -8.05 0.25 -6.41
N ASP A 32 -8.34 0.20 -7.71
CA ASP A 32 -7.35 -0.16 -8.73
C ASP A 32 -6.17 0.82 -8.76
N ALA A 33 -6.45 2.12 -8.70
CA ALA A 33 -5.41 3.15 -8.63
C ALA A 33 -4.62 3.04 -7.31
N LEU A 34 -5.31 2.93 -6.17
CA LEU A 34 -4.68 2.82 -4.86
C LEU A 34 -3.80 1.58 -4.73
N ASN A 35 -4.22 0.43 -5.27
CA ASN A 35 -3.40 -0.79 -5.27
C ASN A 35 -2.17 -0.65 -6.17
N THR A 36 -2.29 0.07 -7.29
CA THR A 36 -1.15 0.38 -8.16
C THR A 36 -0.14 1.25 -7.43
N ASP A 37 -0.61 2.31 -6.77
CA ASP A 37 0.24 3.23 -6.00
C ASP A 37 0.85 2.54 -4.77
N LEU A 38 0.08 1.68 -4.08
CA LEU A 38 0.54 0.88 -2.94
C LEU A 38 1.71 -0.03 -3.34
N ALA A 39 1.55 -0.76 -4.45
CA ALA A 39 2.59 -1.65 -4.95
C ALA A 39 3.86 -0.87 -5.32
N ALA A 40 3.71 0.24 -6.05
CA ALA A 40 4.84 1.10 -6.42
C ALA A 40 5.54 1.69 -5.19
N THR A 41 4.78 2.11 -4.18
CA THR A 41 5.29 2.68 -2.94
C THR A 41 6.09 1.65 -2.14
N TYR A 42 5.62 0.42 -2.02
CA TYR A 42 6.38 -0.63 -1.30
C TYR A 42 7.65 -1.07 -2.06
N VAL A 43 7.62 -1.12 -3.38
CA VAL A 43 8.83 -1.36 -4.19
C VAL A 43 9.84 -0.24 -3.95
N LEU A 44 9.39 1.02 -3.98
CA LEU A 44 10.24 2.17 -3.70
C LEU A 44 10.79 2.14 -2.26
N TYR A 45 9.95 1.84 -1.27
CA TYR A 45 10.36 1.65 0.13
C TYR A 45 11.52 0.66 0.23
N HIS A 46 11.37 -0.53 -0.34
CA HIS A 46 12.42 -1.56 -0.28
C HIS A 46 13.69 -1.13 -1.03
N GLN A 47 13.58 -0.40 -2.14
CA GLN A 47 14.73 0.15 -2.84
C GLN A 47 15.46 1.22 -2.01
N ILE A 48 14.73 2.12 -1.34
CA ILE A 48 15.32 3.12 -0.45
C ILE A 48 15.96 2.44 0.76
N LYS A 49 15.33 1.43 1.36
CA LYS A 49 15.95 0.61 2.42
C LYS A 49 17.24 -0.04 1.96
N LYS A 50 17.27 -0.60 0.74
CA LYS A 50 18.49 -1.14 0.13
C LYS A 50 19.57 -0.06 0.04
N HIS A 51 19.27 1.14 -0.44
CA HIS A 51 20.25 2.23 -0.51
C HIS A 51 20.72 2.65 0.88
N HIS A 52 19.82 2.75 1.86
CA HIS A 52 20.14 3.03 3.25
C HIS A 52 21.11 1.99 3.85
N TRP A 53 20.96 0.71 3.52
CA TRP A 53 21.87 -0.34 3.99
C TRP A 53 23.23 -0.35 3.29
N LEU A 54 23.28 0.03 2.01
CA LEU A 54 24.46 -0.12 1.16
C LEU A 54 25.24 1.18 0.92
N VAL A 55 24.73 2.33 1.38
CA VAL A 55 25.44 3.60 1.23
C VAL A 55 26.75 3.57 2.02
N GLU A 56 27.80 4.12 1.43
CA GLU A 56 29.17 4.16 1.96
C GLU A 56 29.82 5.49 1.52
N GLY A 57 31.02 5.79 2.01
CA GLY A 57 31.78 7.00 1.64
C GLY A 57 31.85 8.05 2.74
N ALA A 58 32.44 9.20 2.43
CA ALA A 58 32.69 10.27 3.42
C ALA A 58 31.39 10.88 3.95
N GLU A 59 30.32 10.85 3.15
CA GLU A 59 29.00 11.39 3.47
C GLU A 59 28.04 10.32 4.04
N PHE A 60 28.53 9.12 4.35
CA PHE A 60 27.74 7.95 4.76
C PHE A 60 26.63 8.28 5.76
N LEU A 61 26.98 8.88 6.90
CA LEU A 61 26.04 9.03 8.02
C LEU A 61 24.84 9.89 7.64
N GLY A 62 25.07 11.06 7.03
CA GLY A 62 23.98 11.97 6.66
C GLY A 62 23.06 11.40 5.59
N ILE A 63 23.63 10.68 4.61
CA ILE A 63 22.81 10.03 3.57
C ILE A 63 22.08 8.81 4.15
N HIS A 64 22.71 8.04 5.02
CA HIS A 64 22.09 6.89 5.69
C HIS A 64 20.88 7.30 6.51
N GLU A 65 21.00 8.34 7.34
CA GLU A 65 19.90 8.87 8.14
C GLU A 65 18.76 9.40 7.26
N TYR A 66 19.09 10.24 6.25
CA TYR A 66 18.09 10.76 5.30
C TYR A 66 17.32 9.65 4.57
N LEU A 67 18.02 8.64 4.04
CA LEU A 67 17.35 7.52 3.38
C LEU A 67 16.49 6.71 4.37
N GLY A 68 16.86 6.68 5.65
CA GLY A 68 16.03 6.11 6.72
C GLY A 68 14.73 6.87 6.92
N GLU A 69 14.78 8.20 6.97
CA GLU A 69 13.61 9.08 7.06
C GLU A 69 12.69 8.91 5.85
N VAL A 70 13.24 8.95 4.63
CA VAL A 70 12.46 8.74 3.39
C VAL A 70 11.78 7.36 3.39
N ALA A 71 12.47 6.32 3.86
CA ALA A 71 11.85 5.00 3.97
C ALA A 71 10.68 4.99 4.97
N ALA A 72 10.81 5.66 6.12
CA ALA A 72 9.72 5.76 7.10
C ALA A 72 8.50 6.51 6.53
N ASP A 73 8.73 7.59 5.78
CA ASP A 73 7.65 8.32 5.10
C ASP A 73 6.94 7.47 4.05
N LEU A 74 7.69 6.69 3.28
CA LEU A 74 7.13 5.76 2.29
C LEU A 74 6.32 4.65 2.94
N GLU A 75 6.78 4.11 4.07
CA GLU A 75 6.05 3.09 4.83
C GLU A 75 4.73 3.64 5.37
N ALA A 76 4.74 4.84 5.95
CA ALA A 76 3.53 5.52 6.40
C ALA A 76 2.56 5.85 5.23
N GLY A 77 3.11 6.24 4.07
CA GLY A 77 2.32 6.45 2.86
C GLY A 77 1.67 5.16 2.34
N ALA A 78 2.41 4.05 2.36
CA ALA A 78 1.90 2.74 1.94
C ALA A 78 0.75 2.28 2.86
N ASP A 79 0.90 2.46 4.17
CA ASP A 79 -0.16 2.16 5.14
C ASP A 79 -1.44 2.96 4.85
N ALA A 80 -1.32 4.27 4.65
CA ALA A 80 -2.46 5.12 4.32
C ALA A 80 -3.17 4.70 3.00
N LEU A 81 -2.41 4.30 1.98
CA LEU A 81 -2.95 3.80 0.72
C LEU A 81 -3.71 2.47 0.92
N ALA A 82 -3.11 1.54 1.66
CA ALA A 82 -3.70 0.23 1.96
C ALA A 82 -4.97 0.37 2.80
N GLU A 83 -4.94 1.15 3.87
CA GLU A 83 -6.12 1.41 4.70
C GLU A 83 -7.23 2.07 3.89
N ARG A 84 -6.89 2.99 2.97
CA ARG A 84 -7.90 3.63 2.13
C ARG A 84 -8.52 2.65 1.13
N ALA A 85 -7.72 1.80 0.50
CA ALA A 85 -8.22 0.76 -0.41
C ALA A 85 -9.16 -0.20 0.33
N GLN A 86 -8.82 -0.57 1.57
CA GLN A 86 -9.67 -1.41 2.43
C GLN A 86 -10.98 -0.71 2.79
N ALA A 87 -10.91 0.57 3.20
CA ALA A 87 -12.09 1.33 3.63
C ALA A 87 -13.09 1.56 2.49
N LEU A 88 -12.58 1.63 1.25
CA LEU A 88 -13.40 1.70 0.03
C LEU A 88 -13.98 0.34 -0.38
N GLY A 89 -13.73 -0.72 0.40
CA GLY A 89 -14.30 -2.04 0.18
C GLY A 89 -13.46 -2.95 -0.71
N GLY A 90 -12.23 -2.56 -1.05
CA GLY A 90 -11.27 -3.38 -1.78
C GLY A 90 -10.40 -4.26 -0.87
N VAL A 91 -9.58 -5.11 -1.50
CA VAL A 91 -8.53 -5.88 -0.82
C VAL A 91 -7.17 -5.28 -1.19
N PRO A 92 -6.42 -4.70 -0.23
CA PRO A 92 -5.09 -4.17 -0.49
C PRO A 92 -4.12 -5.27 -0.93
N LEU A 93 -3.24 -4.95 -1.87
CA LEU A 93 -2.16 -5.85 -2.28
C LEU A 93 -1.13 -5.99 -1.15
N SER A 94 -0.60 -7.21 -0.96
CA SER A 94 0.30 -7.53 0.16
C SER A 94 1.44 -8.50 -0.21
N GLY A 95 1.69 -8.72 -1.50
CA GLY A 95 2.55 -9.78 -2.03
C GLY A 95 3.86 -9.29 -2.63
#